data_AF-A0A7L3G1F2-F1
#
_entry.id   AF-A0A7L3G1F2-F1
#
_cell.length_a   1.000
_cell.length_b   1.000
_cell.length_c   1.000
_cell.angle_alpha   90.00
_cell.angle_beta   90.00
_cell.angle_gamma   90.00
#
_symmetry.space_group_name_H-M   'P 1'
#
loop_
_entity.id
_entity.type
_entity.pdbx_description
1 polymer ?
#
loop_
_entity_poly.entity_id
_entity_poly.type
_entity_poly.pdbx_seq_one_letter_code
_entity_poly.pdbx_strand_id
1 'polypeptide(L)'
;VGDDSNPHLQIPVVCYGNPLFHANSNPGQEEKVLKCEKYFSVTERLSFKRELSWYRGRRPRTAFTRNQIEVLENVFKINSYPGIDIREELARKLDLDEDRIQV
;
A
#
# COMPACT_ATOMS: atom_id res chain seq x y z
N VAL A 1 45.22 -20.42 -10.07
CA VAL A 1 44.17 -19.73 -10.86
C VAL A 1 42.87 -20.44 -10.55
N GLY A 2 41.98 -19.74 -9.86
CA GLY A 2 40.74 -20.26 -9.28
C GLY A 2 40.00 -19.07 -8.71
N ASP A 3 39.28 -18.41 -9.60
CA ASP A 3 38.52 -17.18 -9.42
C ASP A 3 37.07 -17.51 -9.03
N ASP A 4 36.81 -17.70 -7.73
CA ASP A 4 35.45 -17.74 -7.22
C ASP A 4 34.91 -16.31 -7.04
N SER A 5 34.51 -15.71 -8.15
CA SER A 5 33.80 -14.43 -8.17
C SER A 5 32.32 -14.65 -7.84
N ASN A 6 31.96 -14.35 -6.60
CA ASN A 6 30.60 -14.30 -6.08
C ASN A 6 29.74 -13.30 -6.90
N PRO A 7 28.63 -13.71 -7.54
CA PRO A 7 27.82 -12.77 -8.33
C PRO A 7 27.07 -11.83 -7.39
N HIS A 8 27.60 -10.62 -7.29
CA HIS A 8 26.98 -9.47 -6.63
C HIS A 8 25.59 -9.22 -7.22
N LEU A 9 24.54 -9.65 -6.51
CA LEU A 9 23.16 -9.34 -6.85
C LEU A 9 22.97 -7.81 -6.77
N GLN A 10 23.11 -7.13 -7.91
CA GLN A 10 22.78 -5.73 -8.03
C GLN A 10 21.26 -5.59 -7.93
N ILE A 11 20.78 -5.32 -6.72
CA ILE A 11 19.42 -4.83 -6.51
C ILE A 11 19.39 -3.39 -7.04
N PRO A 12 18.53 -3.05 -8.02
CA PRO A 12 18.39 -1.68 -8.48
C PRO A 12 17.93 -0.81 -7.32
N VAL A 13 18.76 0.14 -6.91
CA VAL A 13 18.41 1.14 -5.90
C VAL A 13 17.37 2.07 -6.54
N VAL A 14 16.10 1.89 -6.16
CA VAL A 14 15.05 2.83 -6.53
C VAL A 14 15.25 4.09 -5.70
N CYS A 15 15.75 5.16 -6.32
CA CYS A 15 15.97 6.43 -5.67
C CYS A 15 14.61 7.11 -5.43
N TYR A 16 14.06 7.02 -4.21
CA TYR A 16 12.83 7.71 -3.83
C TYR A 16 13.11 9.20 -3.62
N GLY A 17 13.16 9.97 -4.70
CA GLY A 17 13.04 11.42 -4.64
C GLY A 17 11.59 11.78 -4.34
N ASN A 18 11.24 11.94 -3.06
CA ASN A 18 9.94 12.51 -2.65
C ASN A 18 9.91 14.00 -3.06
N PRO A 19 9.00 14.44 -3.95
CA PRO A 19 8.77 15.87 -4.13
C PRO A 19 7.90 16.36 -2.99
N LEU A 20 8.50 17.15 -2.11
CA LEU A 20 7.82 17.90 -1.06
C LEU A 20 6.84 18.88 -1.72
N PHE A 21 5.52 18.61 -1.66
CA PHE A 21 4.51 19.52 -2.19
C PHE A 21 4.34 20.68 -1.20
N HIS A 22 5.01 21.81 -1.46
CA HIS A 22 4.64 23.05 -0.80
C HIS A 22 3.43 23.64 -1.54
N ALA A 23 2.30 23.68 -0.85
CA ALA A 23 1.10 24.34 -1.35
C ALA A 23 1.40 25.82 -1.60
N ASN A 24 1.17 26.28 -2.83
CA ASN A 24 0.89 27.68 -3.09
C ASN A 24 -0.18 27.80 -4.16
N SER A 25 -1.28 28.43 -3.77
CA SER A 25 -2.48 28.68 -4.54
C SER A 25 -2.17 29.52 -5.78
N ASN A 26 -2.39 28.98 -6.98
CA ASN A 26 -2.48 29.78 -8.20
C ASN A 26 -3.38 29.10 -9.26
N PRO A 27 -4.36 29.81 -9.84
CA PRO A 27 -5.43 29.26 -10.68
C PRO A 27 -4.94 29.13 -12.14
N GLY A 28 -4.07 28.16 -12.39
CA GLY A 28 -3.52 27.89 -13.72
C GLY A 28 -3.16 26.42 -13.92
N GLN A 29 -4.03 25.51 -13.47
CA GLN A 29 -3.74 24.06 -13.39
C GLN A 29 -4.50 23.20 -14.40
N GLU A 30 -5.29 23.76 -15.31
CA GLU A 30 -6.01 22.93 -16.30
C GLU A 30 -5.14 22.51 -17.51
N GLU A 31 -4.07 23.23 -17.83
CA GLU A 31 -3.24 22.92 -19.01
C GLU A 31 -2.11 21.90 -18.76
N LYS A 32 -2.00 21.34 -17.55
CA LYS A 32 -0.90 20.44 -17.18
C LYS A 32 -1.24 18.97 -17.31
N VAL A 33 -2.53 18.66 -17.41
CA VAL A 33 -3.00 17.27 -17.49
C VAL A 33 -2.75 16.69 -18.89
N LEU A 34 -2.63 17.52 -19.93
CA LEU A 34 -2.54 17.05 -21.32
C LEU A 34 -1.12 16.92 -21.89
N LYS A 35 -0.06 17.28 -21.16
CA LYS A 35 1.32 17.25 -21.71
C LYS A 35 2.15 16.01 -21.36
N CYS A 36 1.60 15.05 -20.60
CA CYS A 36 2.27 13.76 -20.34
C CYS A 36 1.72 12.60 -21.19
N GLU A 37 0.68 12.83 -22.00
CA GLU A 37 0.11 11.81 -22.91
C GLU A 37 0.87 11.69 -24.24
N LYS A 38 1.62 12.73 -24.65
CA LYS A 38 2.20 12.80 -26.01
C LYS A 38 3.51 12.02 -26.21
N TYR A 39 4.16 11.59 -25.13
CA TYR A 39 5.48 10.96 -25.19
C TYR A 39 5.56 9.58 -24.53
N PHE A 40 4.41 8.96 -24.25
CA PHE A 40 4.40 7.57 -23.78
C PHE A 40 4.11 6.65 -24.98
N SER A 41 5.03 5.75 -25.29
CA SER A 41 4.78 4.73 -26.32
C SER A 41 3.60 3.85 -25.89
N VAL A 42 2.88 3.22 -26.85
CA VAL A 42 1.75 2.32 -26.54
C VAL A 42 2.15 1.24 -25.52
N THR A 43 3.40 0.77 -25.59
CA THR A 43 4.02 -0.18 -24.67
C THR A 43 4.12 0.37 -23.25
N GLU A 44 4.43 1.65 -23.13
CA GLU A 44 4.65 2.39 -21.87
C GLU A 44 3.33 2.68 -21.15
N ARG A 45 2.25 2.92 -21.90
CA ARG A 45 0.88 3.02 -21.35
C ARG A 45 0.39 1.66 -20.83
N LEU A 46 0.77 0.57 -21.49
CA LEU A 46 0.43 -0.80 -21.06
C LEU A 46 1.27 -1.25 -19.86
N SER A 47 2.55 -0.88 -19.79
CA SER A 47 3.40 -1.14 -18.63
C SER A 47 2.91 -0.37 -17.42
N PHE A 48 2.51 0.91 -17.55
CA PHE A 48 1.94 1.66 -16.42
C PHE A 48 0.61 1.04 -15.92
N LYS A 49 -0.27 0.58 -16.82
CA LYS A 49 -1.48 -0.18 -16.41
C LYS A 49 -1.15 -1.49 -15.70
N ARG A 50 -0.08 -2.18 -16.10
CA ARG A 50 0.40 -3.41 -15.45
C ARG A 50 1.07 -3.10 -14.11
N GLU A 51 1.79 -2.00 -14.04
CA GLU A 51 2.44 -1.50 -12.85
C GLU A 51 1.47 -0.80 -11.89
N LEU A 52 0.23 -0.48 -12.27
CA LEU A 52 -0.83 -0.15 -11.33
C LEU A 52 -1.68 -1.38 -10.95
N SER A 53 -1.47 -2.53 -11.61
CA SER A 53 -2.23 -3.74 -11.34
C SER A 53 -1.94 -4.34 -9.97
N TRP A 54 -0.77 -4.07 -9.36
CA TRP A 54 -0.48 -4.49 -7.99
C TRP A 54 -1.42 -3.86 -6.96
N TYR A 55 -2.05 -2.74 -7.29
CA TYR A 55 -3.12 -2.14 -6.47
C TYR A 55 -4.48 -2.79 -6.72
N ARG A 56 -4.72 -3.36 -7.91
CA ARG A 56 -6.05 -3.79 -8.37
C ARG A 56 -6.60 -5.03 -7.65
N GLY A 57 -5.78 -5.72 -6.86
CA GLY A 57 -6.18 -6.88 -6.05
C GLY A 57 -5.90 -6.72 -4.55
N ARG A 58 -5.44 -5.53 -4.12
CA ARG A 58 -5.15 -5.27 -2.71
C ARG A 58 -6.41 -4.81 -2.01
N ARG A 59 -6.66 -5.36 -0.82
CA ARG A 59 -7.63 -4.78 0.10
C ARG A 59 -7.16 -3.36 0.47
N PRO A 60 -8.07 -2.37 0.52
CA PRO A 60 -7.73 -1.04 0.97
C PRO A 60 -7.24 -1.11 2.42
N ARG A 61 -6.33 -0.22 2.81
CA ARG A 61 -5.87 -0.11 4.20
C ARG A 61 -7.03 0.35 5.08
N THR A 62 -7.21 -0.30 6.23
CA THR A 62 -8.21 0.08 7.23
C THR A 62 -7.56 1.02 8.24
N ALA A 63 -8.16 2.19 8.46
CA ALA A 63 -7.74 3.10 9.52
C ALA A 63 -8.61 2.88 10.75
N PHE A 64 -8.03 2.37 11.82
CA PHE A 64 -8.75 2.11 13.07
C PHE A 64 -8.83 3.35 13.95
N THR A 65 -9.96 3.52 14.61
CA THR A 65 -10.12 4.50 15.69
C THR A 65 -9.33 4.06 16.92
N ARG A 66 -9.05 5.00 17.83
CA ARG A 66 -8.32 4.72 19.07
C ARG A 66 -9.01 3.63 19.92
N ASN A 67 -10.33 3.69 20.05
CA ASN A 67 -11.13 2.71 20.78
C ASN A 67 -11.05 1.31 20.16
N GLN A 68 -11.08 1.21 18.82
CA GLN A 68 -10.94 -0.08 18.13
C GLN A 68 -9.56 -0.70 18.39
N ILE A 69 -8.49 0.11 18.35
CA ILE A 69 -7.12 -0.35 18.64
C ILE A 69 -7.03 -0.89 20.07
N GLU A 70 -7.55 -0.16 21.07
CA GLU A 70 -7.47 -0.58 22.48
C GLU A 70 -8.17 -1.93 22.73
N VAL A 71 -9.32 -2.15 22.08
CA VAL A 71 -10.03 -3.43 22.15
C VAL A 71 -9.20 -4.54 21.49
N LEU A 72 -8.66 -4.30 20.30
CA LEU A 72 -7.83 -5.28 19.57
C LEU A 72 -6.56 -5.64 20.35
N GLU A 73 -5.88 -4.65 20.94
CA GLU A 73 -4.71 -4.85 21.79
C GLU A 73 -5.05 -5.68 23.04
N ASN A 74 -6.21 -5.45 23.66
CA ASN A 74 -6.63 -6.20 24.83
C ASN A 74 -6.89 -7.67 24.50
N VAL A 75 -7.56 -7.94 23.37
CA VAL A 75 -7.75 -9.31 22.88
C VAL A 75 -6.40 -9.96 22.60
N PHE A 76 -5.51 -9.26 21.90
CA PHE A 76 -4.20 -9.78 21.51
C PHE A 76 -3.34 -10.19 22.72
N LYS A 77 -3.44 -9.47 23.84
CA LYS A 77 -2.77 -9.81 25.10
C LYS A 77 -3.26 -11.13 25.72
N ILE A 78 -4.53 -11.48 25.50
CA ILE A 78 -5.15 -12.69 26.05
C ILE A 78 -4.96 -13.86 25.07
N ASN A 79 -5.21 -13.61 23.79
CA ASN A 79 -5.07 -14.58 22.72
C ASN A 79 -4.56 -13.88 21.46
N SER A 80 -3.29 -14.12 21.12
CA SER A 80 -2.66 -13.56 19.94
C SER A 80 -3.15 -14.17 18.62
N TYR A 81 -3.81 -15.33 18.67
CA TYR A 81 -4.33 -16.02 17.48
C TYR A 81 -5.81 -16.42 17.70
N PRO A 82 -6.73 -15.43 17.66
CA PRO A 82 -8.15 -15.70 17.81
C PRO A 82 -8.68 -16.57 16.66
N GLY A 83 -9.46 -17.59 17.02
CA GLY A 83 -10.20 -18.42 16.06
C GLY A 83 -11.29 -17.62 15.34
N ILE A 84 -11.87 -18.22 14.29
CA ILE A 84 -12.84 -17.55 13.42
C ILE A 84 -14.02 -16.95 14.19
N ASP A 85 -14.60 -17.69 15.13
CA ASP A 85 -15.77 -17.25 15.91
C ASP A 85 -15.48 -15.96 16.71
N ILE A 86 -14.28 -15.88 17.31
CA ILE A 86 -13.85 -14.72 18.10
C ILE A 86 -13.63 -13.52 17.17
N ARG A 87 -13.04 -13.74 15.98
CA ARG A 87 -12.81 -12.66 15.02
C ARG A 87 -14.12 -12.12 14.46
N GLU A 88 -15.09 -12.99 14.16
CA GLU A 88 -16.43 -12.56 13.75
C GLU A 88 -17.15 -11.75 14.84
N GLU A 89 -17.04 -12.15 16.10
CA GLU A 89 -17.62 -11.40 17.22
C GLU A 89 -16.99 -10.00 17.34
N LEU A 90 -15.67 -9.91 17.25
CA LEU A 90 -14.97 -8.63 17.30
C LEU A 90 -15.31 -7.74 16.11
N ALA A 91 -15.44 -8.33 14.93
CA ALA A 91 -15.80 -7.62 13.71
C ALA A 91 -17.18 -6.95 13.85
N ARG A 92 -18.18 -7.70 14.35
CA ARG A 92 -19.50 -7.15 14.67
C ARG A 92 -19.44 -6.05 15.73
N LYS A 93 -18.63 -6.23 16.77
CA LYS A 93 -18.50 -5.26 17.87
C LYS A 93 -17.83 -3.96 17.43
N LEU A 94 -16.86 -4.04 16.53
CA LEU A 94 -16.05 -2.91 16.07
C LEU A 94 -16.57 -2.29 14.76
N ASP A 95 -17.66 -2.81 14.19
CA ASP A 95 -18.22 -2.43 12.89
C ASP A 95 -17.17 -2.52 11.77
N LEU A 96 -16.53 -3.69 11.70
CA LEU A 96 -15.50 -4.03 10.71
C LEU A 96 -15.88 -5.33 10.00
N ASP A 97 -15.32 -5.56 8.82
CA ASP A 97 -15.34 -6.89 8.21
C ASP A 97 -14.41 -7.83 9.01
N GLU A 98 -14.76 -9.12 9.11
CA GLU A 98 -13.93 -10.11 9.81
C GLU A 98 -12.51 -10.19 9.24
N ASP A 99 -12.38 -10.01 7.92
CA ASP A 99 -11.09 -10.04 7.22
C ASP A 99 -10.15 -8.88 7.61
N ARG A 100 -10.65 -7.87 8.34
CA ARG A 100 -9.85 -6.79 8.92
C ARG A 100 -9.21 -7.17 10.23
N ILE A 101 -9.69 -8.23 10.88
CA ILE A 101 -9.18 -8.75 12.13
C ILE A 101 -8.25 -9.90 11.77
N GLN A 102 -6.97 -9.58 11.57
CA GLN A 102 -5.93 -10.55 11.27
C GLN A 102 -4.68 -10.22 12.09
N VAL A 103 -4.02 -11.26 12.60
CA VAL A 103 -2.74 -11.19 13.32
C VAL A 103 -1.76 -12.14 12.68
#